data_AF-A0A0Q8N8I1-F1
#
_entry.id   AF-A0A0Q8N8I1-F1
#
_cell.length_a   1.000
_cell.length_b   1.000
_cell.length_c   1.000
_cell.angle_alpha   90.00
_cell.angle_beta   90.00
_cell.angle_gamma   90.00
#
_symmetry.space_group_name_H-M   'P 1'
#
loop_
_entity.id
_entity.type
_entity.pdbx_description
1 polymer ?
#
loop_
_entity_poly.entity_id
_entity_poly.type
_entity_poly.pdbx_seq_one_letter_code
_entity_poly.pdbx_strand_id
1 'polypeptide(L)'
;MIEIDPNNLELTKILIENEKLAIEKSKMKWYISATIIPLLAIIFTIFFSIYTQQQNEKNMFQIKAAEIIFNSKDDYEAKDKITILKQIFPDKLPKDFSKSFKPYPFDSYEVNSKKDLLKLLTADHNKNKEIILNWKKAFPGDLWVNDLIEK
;
A
#
# COMPACT_ATOMS: atom_id res chain seq x y z
N MET A 1 -4.52 51.81 -42.71
CA MET A 1 -4.56 51.83 -44.19
C MET A 1 -3.31 52.59 -44.60
N ILE A 2 -2.32 51.92 -45.17
CA ILE A 2 -1.04 52.55 -45.52
C ILE A 2 -1.27 53.29 -46.84
N GLU A 3 -1.13 54.61 -46.82
CA GLU A 3 -1.29 55.46 -48.00
C GLU A 3 -0.01 55.34 -48.84
N ILE A 4 -0.14 54.87 -50.09
CA ILE A 4 1.00 54.58 -50.95
C ILE A 4 1.38 55.87 -51.67
N ASP A 5 2.39 56.59 -51.16
CA ASP A 5 2.97 57.75 -51.82
C ASP A 5 3.94 57.31 -52.94
N PRO A 6 3.66 57.64 -54.22
CA PRO A 6 4.50 57.26 -55.35
C PRO A 6 5.91 57.87 -55.32
N ASN A 7 6.16 58.94 -54.55
CA ASN A 7 7.48 59.57 -54.44
C ASN A 7 8.43 58.91 -53.43
N ASN A 8 7.93 58.00 -52.57
CA ASN A 8 8.69 57.38 -51.48
C ASN A 8 8.52 55.86 -51.42
N LEU A 9 8.39 55.24 -52.59
CA LEU A 9 8.11 53.81 -52.79
C LEU A 9 9.07 52.86 -52.05
N GLU A 10 10.33 53.26 -51.84
CA GLU A 10 11.32 52.50 -51.07
C GLU A 10 11.02 52.48 -49.57
N LEU A 11 10.62 53.63 -48.99
CA LEU A 11 10.24 53.71 -47.58
C LEU A 11 8.99 52.88 -47.30
N THR A 12 8.00 52.93 -48.18
CA THR A 12 6.77 52.13 -48.05
C THR A 12 7.07 50.63 -48.11
N LYS A 13 8.01 50.20 -48.98
CA LYS A 13 8.47 48.81 -49.03
C LYS A 13 9.16 48.38 -47.73
N ILE A 14 10.06 49.20 -47.20
CA ILE A 14 10.77 48.93 -45.94
C ILE A 14 9.78 48.82 -44.77
N LEU A 15 8.77 49.69 -44.71
CA LEU A 15 7.72 49.61 -43.67
C LEU A 15 6.91 48.31 -43.77
N ILE A 16 6.50 47.92 -44.97
CA ILE A 16 5.76 46.66 -45.19
C ILE A 16 6.61 45.43 -44.83
N GLU A 17 7.89 45.44 -45.19
CA GLU A 17 8.81 44.35 -44.87
C GLU A 17 9.04 44.23 -43.36
N ASN A 18 9.19 45.35 -42.66
CA ASN A 18 9.27 45.38 -41.19
C ASN A 18 7.99 44.88 -40.52
N GLU A 19 6.81 45.26 -41.01
CA GLU A 19 5.53 44.75 -40.48
C GLU A 19 5.38 43.24 -40.73
N LYS A 20 5.73 42.74 -41.92
CA LYS A 20 5.75 41.30 -42.20
C LYS A 20 6.68 40.55 -41.25
N LEU A 21 7.88 41.09 -41.04
CA LEU A 21 8.89 40.48 -40.18
C LEU A 21 8.45 40.47 -38.70
N ALA A 22 7.70 41.48 -38.26
CA ALA A 22 7.08 41.52 -36.94
C ALA A 22 5.97 40.45 -36.77
N ILE A 23 5.12 40.28 -37.80
CA ILE A 23 4.07 39.25 -37.82
C ILE A 23 4.68 37.85 -37.84
N GLU A 24 5.74 37.61 -38.61
CA GLU A 24 6.42 36.32 -38.65
C GLU A 24 7.07 35.98 -37.31
N LYS A 25 7.71 36.95 -36.66
CA LYS A 25 8.24 36.78 -35.30
C LYS A 25 7.15 36.44 -34.28
N SER A 26 5.97 37.07 -34.37
CA SER A 26 4.87 36.79 -33.44
C SER A 26 4.29 35.39 -33.68
N LYS A 27 4.09 35.00 -34.94
CA LYS A 27 3.65 33.64 -35.32
C LYS A 27 4.66 32.60 -34.85
N MET A 28 5.95 32.85 -35.05
CA MET A 28 7.01 31.95 -34.61
C MET A 28 6.99 31.73 -33.10
N LYS A 29 6.79 32.79 -32.28
CA LYS A 29 6.63 32.65 -30.82
C LYS A 29 5.43 31.77 -30.43
N TRP A 30 4.30 31.93 -31.12
CA TRP A 30 3.11 31.10 -30.91
C TRP A 30 3.34 29.64 -31.30
N TYR A 31 3.96 29.39 -32.45
CA TYR A 31 4.32 28.03 -32.88
C TYR A 31 5.29 27.36 -31.91
N ILE A 32 6.35 28.07 -31.49
CA ILE A 32 7.30 27.57 -30.50
C ILE A 32 6.59 27.22 -29.20
N SER A 33 5.70 28.09 -28.71
CA SER A 33 4.92 27.84 -27.50
C SER A 33 4.00 26.62 -27.67
N ALA A 34 3.30 26.51 -28.80
CA ALA A 34 2.41 25.41 -29.11
C ALA A 34 3.11 24.05 -29.21
N THR A 35 4.40 24.01 -29.55
CA THR A 35 5.19 22.78 -29.60
C THR A 35 5.90 22.47 -28.29
N ILE A 36 6.47 23.48 -27.62
CA ILE A 36 7.26 23.27 -26.39
C ILE A 36 6.36 22.97 -25.18
N ILE A 37 5.21 23.63 -25.06
CA ILE A 37 4.33 23.46 -23.89
C ILE A 37 3.84 22.00 -23.77
N PRO A 38 3.33 21.33 -24.84
CA PRO A 38 2.95 19.93 -24.76
C PRO A 38 4.11 19.00 -24.42
N LEU A 39 5.31 19.28 -24.96
CA LEU A 39 6.49 18.47 -24.68
C LEU A 39 6.87 18.54 -23.19
N LEU A 40 6.85 19.74 -22.61
CA LEU A 40 7.07 19.93 -21.18
C LEU A 40 5.99 19.26 -20.33
N ALA A 41 4.72 19.31 -20.76
CA ALA A 41 3.63 18.63 -20.07
C ALA A 41 3.82 17.11 -20.04
N ILE A 42 4.29 16.50 -21.14
CA ILE A 42 4.63 15.07 -21.20
C ILE A 42 5.74 14.74 -20.20
N ILE A 43 6.84 15.50 -20.20
CA ILE A 43 7.95 15.31 -19.27
C ILE A 43 7.49 15.41 -17.81
N PHE A 44 6.69 16.44 -17.51
CA PHE A 44 6.14 16.65 -16.17
C PHE A 44 5.22 15.50 -15.74
N THR A 45 4.37 15.01 -16.66
CA THR A 45 3.48 13.89 -16.41
C THR A 45 4.25 12.61 -16.10
N ILE A 46 5.31 12.31 -16.87
CA ILE A 46 6.17 11.15 -16.63
C ILE A 46 6.83 11.26 -15.26
N PHE A 47 7.40 12.43 -14.93
CA PHE A 47 8.05 12.64 -13.64
C PHE A 47 7.07 12.47 -12.48
N PHE A 48 5.88 13.08 -12.57
CA PHE A 48 4.84 12.97 -11.56
C PHE A 48 4.30 11.54 -11.42
N SER A 49 4.19 10.82 -12.54
CA SER A 49 3.77 9.41 -12.56
C SER A 49 4.78 8.53 -11.81
N ILE A 50 6.08 8.66 -12.09
CA ILE A 50 7.12 7.89 -11.40
C ILE A 50 7.12 8.20 -9.90
N TYR A 51 7.03 9.47 -9.53
CA TYR A 51 6.99 9.88 -8.12
C TYR A 51 5.79 9.29 -7.38
N THR A 52 4.61 9.36 -8.01
CA THR A 52 3.35 8.82 -7.44
C THR A 52 3.40 7.29 -7.36
N GLN A 53 3.95 6.63 -8.37
CA GLN A 53 4.08 5.17 -8.43
C GLN A 53 4.93 4.65 -7.27
N GLN A 54 6.05 5.31 -6.96
CA GLN A 54 6.89 4.93 -5.81
C GLN A 54 6.15 5.02 -4.48
N GLN A 55 5.26 6.01 -4.30
CA GLN A 55 4.45 6.12 -3.09
C GLN A 55 3.36 5.05 -3.03
N ASN A 56 2.73 4.75 -4.17
CA ASN A 56 1.73 3.69 -4.26
C ASN A 56 2.32 2.31 -3.95
N GLU A 57 3.53 2.01 -4.44
CA GLU A 57 4.23 0.76 -4.13
C GLU A 57 4.51 0.60 -2.63
N LYS A 58 4.93 1.68 -1.97
CA LYS A 58 5.16 1.67 -0.51
C LYS A 58 3.85 1.42 0.25
N ASN A 59 2.77 2.09 -0.13
CA ASN A 59 1.47 1.93 0.52
C ASN A 59 0.90 0.52 0.30
N MET A 60 0.99 -0.01 -0.91
CA MET A 60 0.52 -1.36 -1.23
C MET A 60 1.33 -2.42 -0.48
N PHE A 61 2.64 -2.22 -0.36
CA PHE A 61 3.49 -3.07 0.46
C PHE A 61 3.07 -3.03 1.93
N GLN A 62 2.83 -1.84 2.51
CA GLN A 62 2.39 -1.71 3.90
C GLN A 62 1.04 -2.40 4.16
N ILE A 63 0.10 -2.30 3.22
CA ILE A 63 -1.19 -3.00 3.30
C ILE A 63 -0.98 -4.52 3.29
N LYS A 64 -0.15 -5.03 2.38
CA LYS A 64 0.16 -6.47 2.31
C LYS A 64 0.92 -6.96 3.55
N ALA A 65 1.83 -6.16 4.08
CA ALA A 65 2.51 -6.45 5.33
C ALA A 65 1.50 -6.53 6.49
N ALA A 66 0.59 -5.56 6.59
CA ALA A 66 -0.48 -5.57 7.59
C ALA A 66 -1.40 -6.80 7.43
N GLU A 67 -1.80 -7.16 6.21
CA GLU A 67 -2.61 -8.34 5.92
C GLU A 67 -1.94 -9.64 6.40
N ILE A 68 -0.64 -9.81 6.12
CA ILE A 68 0.15 -10.96 6.59
C ILE A 68 0.13 -11.07 8.12
N ILE A 69 0.25 -9.93 8.80
CA ILE A 69 0.30 -9.87 10.26
C ILE A 69 -1.10 -10.11 10.84
N PHE A 70 -2.15 -9.53 10.26
CA PHE A 70 -3.54 -9.78 10.68
C PHE A 70 -3.96 -11.24 10.48
N ASN A 71 -3.41 -11.94 9.50
CA ASN A 71 -3.63 -13.38 9.30
C ASN A 71 -2.82 -14.27 10.26
N SER A 72 -2.30 -13.73 11.36
CA SER A 72 -1.61 -14.52 12.40
C SER A 72 -2.59 -15.06 13.42
N LYS A 73 -2.32 -16.27 13.93
CA LYS A 73 -3.19 -16.94 14.89
C LYS A 73 -3.02 -16.40 16.31
N ASP A 74 -1.81 -15.94 16.64
CA ASP A 74 -1.46 -15.41 17.94
C ASP A 74 -0.47 -14.23 17.85
N ASP A 75 -0.31 -13.54 18.98
CA ASP A 75 0.56 -12.37 19.11
C ASP A 75 2.05 -12.71 18.88
N TYR A 76 2.46 -13.95 19.17
CA TYR A 76 3.84 -14.39 18.95
C TYR A 76 4.11 -14.60 17.46
N GLU A 77 3.23 -15.28 16.72
CA GLU A 77 3.34 -15.42 15.26
C GLU A 77 3.30 -14.05 14.56
N ALA A 78 2.47 -13.13 15.04
CA ALA A 78 2.43 -11.76 14.53
C ALA A 78 3.78 -11.04 14.70
N LYS A 79 4.41 -11.14 15.88
CA LYS A 79 5.73 -10.55 16.15
C LYS A 79 6.85 -11.17 15.32
N ASP A 80 6.82 -12.49 15.12
CA ASP A 80 7.81 -13.18 14.30
C ASP A 80 7.67 -12.77 12.83
N LYS A 81 6.44 -12.72 12.28
CA LYS A 81 6.19 -12.22 10.93
C LYS A 81 6.64 -10.77 10.74
N ILE A 82 6.40 -9.90 11.72
CA ILE A 82 6.89 -8.51 11.71
C ILE A 82 8.42 -8.48 11.64
N THR A 83 9.09 -9.33 12.41
CA THR A 83 10.57 -9.40 12.46
C THR A 83 11.14 -9.89 11.14
N ILE A 84 10.55 -10.94 10.57
CA ILE A 84 10.91 -11.49 9.26
C ILE A 84 10.71 -10.43 8.16
N LEU A 85 9.55 -9.75 8.16
CA LEU A 85 9.26 -8.70 7.17
C LEU A 85 10.26 -7.54 7.24
N LYS A 86 10.70 -7.16 8.45
CA LYS A 86 11.75 -6.16 8.64
C LYS A 86 13.12 -6.60 8.14
N GLN A 87 13.46 -7.88 8.31
CA GLN A 87 14.73 -8.42 7.85
C GLN A 87 14.80 -8.54 6.33
N ILE A 88 13.70 -8.97 5.69
CA ILE A 88 13.64 -9.14 4.24
C ILE A 88 13.48 -7.78 3.53
N PHE A 89 12.74 -6.84 4.13
CA PHE A 89 12.41 -5.55 3.50
C PHE A 89 12.72 -4.35 4.41
N PRO A 90 14.00 -4.09 4.75
CA PRO A 90 14.38 -3.07 5.73
C PRO A 90 13.96 -1.65 5.31
N ASP A 91 14.02 -1.33 4.01
CA ASP A 91 13.77 0.02 3.49
C ASP A 91 12.30 0.26 3.09
N LYS A 92 11.47 -0.78 3.06
CA LYS A 92 10.06 -0.67 2.63
C LYS A 92 9.09 -0.50 3.79
N LEU A 93 9.52 -0.78 5.02
CA LEU A 93 8.70 -0.63 6.22
C LEU A 93 9.00 0.69 6.94
N PRO A 94 7.96 1.38 7.45
CA PRO A 94 8.16 2.48 8.39
C PRO A 94 8.97 2.01 9.60
N LYS A 95 9.92 2.84 10.07
CA LYS A 95 10.75 2.52 11.24
C LYS A 95 9.91 2.14 12.47
N ASP A 96 8.76 2.80 12.63
CA ASP A 96 7.83 2.61 13.75
C ASP A 96 6.71 1.59 13.49
N PHE A 97 6.73 0.86 12.38
CA PHE A 97 5.66 -0.08 12.01
C PHE A 97 5.36 -1.13 13.09
N SER A 98 6.40 -1.70 13.72
CA SER A 98 6.24 -2.65 14.84
C SER A 98 5.70 -2.02 16.12
N LYS A 99 5.89 -0.71 16.32
CA LYS A 99 5.42 0.02 17.51
C LYS A 99 3.98 0.51 17.33
N SER A 100 3.60 0.85 16.10
CA SER A 100 2.23 1.23 15.75
C SER A 100 1.30 0.02 15.68
N PHE A 101 1.83 -1.18 15.42
CA PHE A 101 1.05 -2.40 15.45
C PHE A 101 0.75 -2.78 16.91
N LYS A 102 -0.38 -2.30 17.41
CA LYS A 102 -1.01 -2.81 18.62
C LYS A 102 -2.04 -3.84 18.15
N PRO A 103 -1.79 -5.16 18.26
CA PRO A 103 -2.89 -6.10 18.21
C PRO A 103 -3.87 -5.67 19.32
N TYR A 104 -5.01 -5.09 18.91
CA TYR A 104 -6.03 -4.59 19.83
C TYR A 104 -6.66 -5.80 20.58
N PRO A 105 -7.37 -5.59 21.70
CA PRO A 105 -7.62 -6.57 22.77
C PRO A 105 -8.74 -7.55 22.42
N PHE A 106 -8.79 -8.02 21.18
CA PHE A 106 -9.32 -9.33 20.93
C PHE A 106 -8.18 -10.26 21.27
N ASP A 107 -8.00 -10.48 22.58
CA ASP A 107 -7.45 -11.74 23.04
C ASP A 107 -8.15 -12.79 22.16
N SER A 108 -7.43 -13.35 21.19
CA SER A 108 -7.65 -14.75 20.93
C SER A 108 -7.32 -15.35 22.28
N TYR A 109 -8.36 -15.49 23.10
CA TYR A 109 -8.45 -16.62 23.98
C TYR A 109 -8.32 -17.79 23.01
N GLU A 110 -7.08 -18.13 22.68
CA GLU A 110 -6.67 -19.48 22.41
C GLU A 110 -7.06 -20.17 23.72
N VAL A 111 -8.35 -20.49 23.82
CA VAL A 111 -8.91 -21.37 24.83
C VAL A 111 -8.09 -22.60 24.55
N ASN A 112 -7.03 -22.77 25.34
CA ASN A 112 -6.19 -23.92 25.27
C ASN A 112 -7.04 -25.02 25.89
N SER A 113 -7.99 -25.46 25.08
CA SER A 113 -9.10 -26.33 25.40
C SER A 113 -8.55 -27.60 26.03
N LYS A 114 -7.37 -28.03 25.57
CA LYS A 114 -6.57 -29.10 26.17
C LYS A 114 -6.12 -28.80 27.61
N LYS A 115 -5.56 -27.62 27.88
CA LYS A 115 -5.19 -27.20 29.26
C LYS A 115 -6.42 -27.09 30.17
N ASP A 116 -7.53 -26.60 29.66
CA ASP A 116 -8.75 -26.46 30.48
C ASP A 116 -9.42 -27.81 30.74
N LEU A 117 -9.39 -28.75 29.77
CA LEU A 117 -9.77 -30.14 30.01
C LEU A 117 -8.86 -30.77 31.07
N LEU A 118 -7.54 -30.61 30.97
CA LEU A 118 -6.60 -31.14 31.97
C LEU A 118 -6.87 -30.56 33.37
N LYS A 119 -7.16 -29.26 33.48
CA LYS A 119 -7.55 -28.64 34.75
C LYS A 119 -8.82 -29.27 35.32
N LEU A 120 -9.85 -29.49 34.50
CA LEU A 120 -11.10 -30.13 34.93
C LEU A 120 -10.86 -31.57 35.41
N LEU A 121 -9.99 -32.32 34.72
CA LEU A 121 -9.63 -33.69 35.10
C LEU A 121 -8.76 -33.79 36.37
N THR A 122 -8.03 -32.72 36.69
CA THR A 122 -7.28 -32.61 37.96
C THR A 122 -8.13 -32.07 39.11
N ALA A 123 -9.23 -31.37 38.82
CA ALA A 123 -10.07 -30.74 39.84
C ALA A 123 -11.12 -31.70 40.43
N ASP A 124 -11.66 -32.63 39.64
CA ASP A 124 -12.68 -33.58 40.10
C ASP A 124 -12.45 -34.98 39.51
N HIS A 125 -11.51 -35.70 40.12
CA HIS A 125 -11.10 -37.04 39.68
C HIS A 125 -12.26 -38.05 39.58
N ASN A 126 -13.32 -37.88 40.38
CA ASN A 126 -14.47 -38.79 40.39
C ASN A 126 -15.36 -38.63 39.14
N LYS A 127 -15.29 -37.48 38.46
CA LYS A 127 -16.09 -37.18 37.27
C LYS A 127 -15.29 -37.23 35.97
N ASN A 128 -14.03 -37.67 36.01
CA ASN A 128 -13.14 -37.70 34.85
C ASN A 128 -13.78 -38.40 33.64
N LYS A 129 -14.46 -39.53 33.86
CA LYS A 129 -15.16 -40.27 32.80
C LYS A 129 -16.30 -39.45 32.17
N GLU A 130 -17.06 -38.71 32.98
CA GLU A 130 -18.16 -37.88 32.51
C GLU A 130 -17.65 -36.62 31.77
N ILE A 131 -16.61 -35.98 32.31
CA ILE A 131 -15.93 -34.82 31.71
C ILE A 131 -15.39 -35.19 30.33
N ILE A 132 -14.71 -36.34 30.21
CA ILE A 132 -14.18 -36.84 28.94
C ILE A 132 -15.31 -37.15 27.93
N LEU A 133 -16.40 -37.78 28.37
CA LEU A 133 -17.55 -38.08 27.50
C LEU A 133 -18.23 -36.81 26.98
N ASN A 134 -18.38 -35.80 27.85
CA ASN A 134 -18.95 -34.52 27.46
C ASN A 134 -18.00 -33.74 26.53
N TRP A 135 -16.69 -33.83 26.74
CA TRP A 135 -15.68 -33.28 25.83
C TRP A 135 -15.79 -33.88 24.44
N LYS A 136 -15.89 -35.21 24.33
CA LYS A 136 -16.03 -35.91 23.05
C LYS A 136 -17.29 -35.51 22.28
N LYS A 137 -18.39 -35.22 23.00
CA LYS A 137 -19.62 -34.70 22.38
C LYS A 137 -19.44 -33.28 21.85
N ALA A 138 -18.71 -32.43 22.58
CA ALA A 138 -18.45 -31.05 22.18
C ALA A 138 -17.40 -30.94 21.05
N PHE A 139 -16.40 -31.83 21.04
CA PHE A 139 -15.26 -31.81 20.12
C PHE A 139 -15.02 -33.20 19.50
N PRO A 140 -15.87 -33.64 18.55
CA PRO A 140 -15.80 -34.99 17.99
C PRO A 140 -14.52 -35.28 17.17
N GLY A 141 -13.78 -34.25 16.76
CA GLY A 141 -12.51 -34.38 16.02
C GLY A 141 -11.29 -34.65 16.91
N ASP A 142 -11.42 -34.56 18.24
CA ASP A 142 -10.32 -34.69 19.19
C ASP A 142 -10.08 -36.17 19.57
N LEU A 143 -9.54 -36.94 18.62
CA LEU A 143 -9.33 -38.39 18.77
C LEU A 143 -8.35 -38.79 19.89
N TRP A 144 -7.46 -37.86 20.28
CA TRP A 144 -6.45 -38.06 21.33
C TRP A 144 -7.07 -38.27 22.73
N VAL A 145 -8.33 -37.89 22.92
CA VAL A 145 -9.03 -38.03 24.20
C VAL A 145 -9.46 -39.48 24.47
N ASN A 146 -9.50 -40.34 23.45
CA ASN A 146 -9.85 -41.76 23.63
C ASN A 146 -8.80 -42.50 24.49
N ASP A 147 -7.53 -42.12 24.39
CA ASP A 147 -6.42 -42.70 25.16
C ASP A 147 -6.52 -42.41 26.67
N LEU A 148 -7.34 -41.43 27.07
CA LEU A 148 -7.58 -41.06 28.47
C LEU A 148 -8.68 -41.89 29.15
N ILE A 149 -9.44 -42.69 28.40
CA ILE A 149 -10.53 -43.54 28.93
C ILE A 149 -10.01 -44.94 29.27
N GLU A 150 -8.90 -45.36 28.64
CA GLU A 150 -8.37 -46.74 28.72
C GLU A 150 -7.32 -46.96 29.84
N LYS A 151 -7.13 -45.98 30.72
CA LYS A 151 -6.31 -46.09 31.95
C LYS A 151 -7.17 -45.91 33.19
#